data_AF-A0A6I0K7S4-F1
#
_entry.id   AF-A0A6I0K7S4-F1
#
_cell.length_a   1.000
_cell.length_b   1.000
_cell.length_c   1.000
_cell.angle_alpha   90.00
_cell.angle_beta   90.00
_cell.angle_gamma   90.00
#
_symmetry.space_group_name_H-M   'P 1'
#
loop_
_entity.id
_entity.type
_entity.pdbx_description
1 polymer ?
#
loop_
_entity_poly.entity_id
_entity_poly.type
_entity_poly.pdbx_seq_one_letter_code
_entity_poly.pdbx_strand_id
1 'polypeptide(L)'
;QWWELLNRAQVMQFTDFPADFQPTIQSIDTWFLSRKIGMLFEAKVLNGKLIMSTMDLTTNTDERIVARQMHKAILDYMNSDHFRPMYTIEPERISDLFKKVAGDVKSYTKGSPDELKPKIN
;
A
#
# COMPACT_ATOMS: atom_id res chain seq x y z
N GLN A 1 9.25 2.65 17.48
CA GLN A 1 8.08 1.84 17.88
C GLN A 1 7.26 1.34 16.68
N TRP A 2 7.02 2.13 15.63
CA TRP A 2 6.32 1.67 14.40
C TRP A 2 7.18 0.86 13.42
N TRP A 3 8.51 0.97 13.56
CA TRP A 3 9.48 0.36 12.64
C TRP A 3 9.25 -1.14 12.43
N GLU A 4 8.86 -1.88 13.47
CA GLU A 4 8.59 -3.32 13.38
C GLU A 4 7.47 -3.68 12.39
N LEU A 5 6.41 -2.87 12.31
CA LEU A 5 5.31 -3.08 11.37
C LEU A 5 5.69 -2.78 9.93
N LEU A 6 6.64 -1.84 9.78
CA LEU A 6 7.10 -1.36 8.47
C LEU A 6 8.25 -2.24 7.94
N ASN A 7 9.01 -2.85 8.83
CA ASN A 7 10.16 -3.66 8.49
C ASN A 7 9.71 -4.90 7.70
N ARG A 8 10.17 -5.00 6.45
CA ARG A 8 9.84 -6.07 5.48
C ARG A 8 8.40 -6.08 4.95
N ALA A 9 7.56 -5.11 5.33
CA ALA A 9 6.24 -5.01 4.75
C ALA A 9 6.35 -4.47 3.32
N GLN A 10 5.76 -5.19 2.37
CA GLN A 10 5.65 -4.71 1.00
C GLN A 10 4.64 -3.56 0.93
N VAL A 11 4.79 -2.66 -0.03
CA VAL A 11 3.84 -1.57 -0.25
C VAL A 11 2.88 -1.93 -1.38
N MET A 12 1.62 -1.53 -1.25
CA MET A 12 0.62 -1.64 -2.31
C MET A 12 0.70 -0.41 -3.21
N GLN A 13 0.61 -0.62 -4.52
CA GLN A 13 0.60 0.46 -5.51
C GLN A 13 -0.82 0.75 -5.99
N PHE A 14 -1.23 2.00 -5.86
CA PHE A 14 -2.58 2.49 -6.16
C PHE A 14 -2.63 3.34 -7.43
N THR A 15 -1.72 3.12 -8.38
CA THR A 15 -1.68 3.86 -9.66
C THR A 15 -2.95 3.67 -10.48
N ASP A 16 -3.53 2.46 -10.44
CA ASP A 16 -4.74 2.11 -11.18
C ASP A 16 -6.04 2.34 -10.38
N PHE A 17 -5.94 2.92 -9.18
CA PHE A 17 -7.10 3.29 -8.34
C PHE A 17 -7.62 4.67 -8.73
N PRO A 18 -8.83 5.07 -8.28
CA PRO A 18 -9.34 6.43 -8.50
C PRO A 18 -8.29 7.50 -8.14
N ALA A 19 -8.25 8.58 -8.92
CA ALA A 19 -7.22 9.62 -8.79
C ALA A 19 -7.22 10.25 -7.39
N ASP A 20 -8.41 10.41 -6.81
CA ASP A 20 -8.68 10.95 -5.48
C ASP A 20 -8.65 9.91 -4.37
N PHE A 21 -8.49 8.61 -4.67
CA PHE A 21 -8.36 7.55 -3.66
C PHE A 21 -7.24 7.88 -2.68
N GLN A 22 -7.42 7.65 -1.38
CA GLN A 22 -6.36 7.91 -0.42
C GLN A 22 -6.23 6.72 0.54
N PRO A 23 -5.06 6.04 0.60
CA PRO A 23 -4.87 4.98 1.59
C PRO A 23 -4.82 5.59 2.99
N THR A 24 -5.35 4.86 3.96
CA THR A 24 -5.36 5.24 5.39
C THR A 24 -3.93 5.45 5.91
N ILE A 25 -2.98 4.62 5.47
CA ILE A 25 -1.55 4.77 5.73
C ILE A 25 -0.82 4.83 4.40
N GLN A 26 -0.42 6.05 4.00
CA GLN A 26 0.36 6.30 2.79
C GLN A 26 1.85 6.28 3.11
N SER A 27 2.62 5.52 2.33
CA SER A 27 4.09 5.59 2.37
C SER A 27 4.58 6.56 1.30
N ILE A 28 5.75 7.16 1.54
CA ILE A 28 6.49 7.88 0.52
C ILE A 28 7.42 6.86 -0.15
N ASP A 29 7.42 6.80 -1.49
CA ASP A 29 8.25 5.86 -2.26
C ASP A 29 9.72 6.29 -2.19
N THR A 30 10.11 7.29 -2.97
CA THR A 30 11.42 7.94 -2.88
C THR A 30 11.29 9.43 -3.20
N TRP A 31 12.33 10.20 -2.95
CA TRP A 31 12.38 11.62 -3.29
C TRP A 31 12.46 11.87 -4.81
N PHE A 32 12.83 10.87 -5.62
CA PHE A 32 12.87 10.96 -7.08
C PHE A 32 11.60 10.49 -7.77
N LEU A 33 10.81 9.66 -7.10
CA LEU A 33 9.66 9.01 -7.70
C LEU A 33 8.47 9.08 -6.77
N SER A 34 7.44 9.79 -7.21
CA SER A 34 6.17 9.89 -6.49
C SER A 34 5.19 8.87 -7.03
N ARG A 35 5.29 7.62 -6.56
CA ARG A 35 4.22 6.63 -6.77
C ARG A 35 3.18 6.76 -5.66
N LYS A 36 1.91 6.60 -6.04
CA LYS A 36 0.81 6.49 -5.09
C LYS A 36 0.86 5.11 -4.44
N ILE A 37 1.48 5.01 -3.27
CA ILE A 37 1.68 3.75 -2.55
C ILE A 37 1.19 3.83 -1.10
N GLY A 38 0.86 2.70 -0.49
CA GLY A 38 0.47 2.65 0.91
C GLY A 38 0.44 1.25 1.48
N MET A 39 0.15 1.16 2.77
CA MET A 39 0.27 -0.07 3.55
C MET A 39 -1.03 -0.51 4.21
N LEU A 40 -1.99 0.40 4.34
CA LEU A 40 -3.32 0.15 4.88
C LEU A 40 -4.33 1.00 4.12
N PHE A 41 -5.42 0.39 3.69
CA PHE A 41 -6.54 1.12 3.13
C PHE A 41 -7.88 0.44 3.43
N GLU A 42 -8.94 1.21 3.26
CA GLU A 42 -10.31 0.73 3.31
C GLU A 42 -11.05 1.01 1.99
N ALA A 43 -12.00 0.14 1.65
CA ALA A 43 -12.82 0.29 0.45
C ALA A 43 -14.17 -0.42 0.58
N LYS A 44 -15.15 -0.01 -0.22
CA LYS A 44 -16.29 -0.84 -0.57
C LYS A 44 -15.92 -1.71 -1.75
N VAL A 45 -16.21 -3.01 -1.68
CA VAL A 45 -15.96 -3.96 -2.76
C VAL A 45 -17.20 -4.84 -2.86
N LEU A 46 -17.81 -4.89 -4.04
CA LEU A 46 -19.13 -5.50 -4.22
C LEU A 46 -20.13 -4.94 -3.20
N ASN A 47 -20.82 -5.82 -2.47
CA ASN A 47 -21.80 -5.47 -1.43
C ASN A 47 -21.17 -5.37 -0.03
N GLY A 48 -19.85 -5.42 0.09
CA GLY A 48 -19.12 -5.46 1.36
C GLY A 48 -18.20 -4.27 1.57
N LYS A 49 -17.64 -4.21 2.79
CA LYS A 49 -16.55 -3.31 3.17
C LYS A 49 -15.29 -4.14 3.42
N LEU A 50 -14.14 -3.59 3.06
CA LEU A 50 -12.85 -4.24 3.13
C LEU A 50 -11.84 -3.32 3.84
N ILE A 51 -11.01 -3.91 4.69
CA ILE A 51 -9.69 -3.36 5.05
C ILE A 51 -8.64 -4.32 4.53
N MET A 52 -7.59 -3.77 3.92
CA MET A 52 -6.43 -4.53 3.47
C MET A 52 -5.16 -3.88 4.00
N SER A 53 -4.26 -4.72 4.51
CA SER A 53 -3.00 -4.32 5.12
C SER A 53 -1.87 -5.21 4.61
N THR A 54 -0.68 -4.63 4.41
CA THR A 54 0.55 -5.38 4.17
C THR A 54 1.40 -5.58 5.43
N MET A 55 1.03 -4.92 6.53
CA MET A 55 1.67 -5.15 7.83
C MET A 55 1.37 -6.56 8.30
N ASP A 56 2.39 -7.26 8.82
CA ASP A 56 2.18 -8.52 9.52
C ASP A 56 1.68 -8.25 10.94
N LEU A 57 0.39 -8.49 11.14
CA LEU A 57 -0.38 -8.17 12.34
C LEU A 57 -0.76 -9.40 13.18
N THR A 58 -0.48 -10.60 12.67
CA THR A 58 -1.02 -11.85 13.24
C THR A 58 0.06 -12.82 13.69
N THR A 59 1.30 -12.68 13.23
CA THR A 59 2.39 -13.59 13.61
C THR A 59 2.97 -13.22 14.98
N ASN A 60 3.13 -14.21 15.87
CA ASN A 60 3.78 -14.09 17.18
C ASN A 60 3.30 -12.89 18.02
N THR A 61 1.99 -12.65 18.04
CA THR A 61 1.39 -11.47 18.69
C THR A 61 1.59 -11.41 20.20
N ASP A 62 1.95 -12.52 20.85
CA ASP A 62 2.27 -12.54 22.28
C ASP A 62 3.53 -11.76 22.61
N GLU A 63 4.53 -11.85 21.73
CA GLU A 63 5.82 -11.14 21.82
C GLU A 63 5.77 -9.78 21.13
N ARG A 64 5.04 -9.69 20.01
CA ARG A 64 4.95 -8.50 19.16
C ARG A 64 3.83 -7.57 19.61
N ILE A 65 4.07 -6.87 20.71
CA ILE A 65 3.07 -5.99 21.36
C ILE A 65 2.53 -4.91 20.41
N VAL A 66 3.38 -4.35 19.54
CA VAL A 66 2.98 -3.31 18.58
C VAL A 66 2.03 -3.89 17.51
N ALA A 67 2.34 -5.06 16.98
CA ALA A 67 1.46 -5.77 16.04
C ALA A 67 0.12 -6.12 16.67
N ARG A 68 0.13 -6.65 17.90
CA ARG A 68 -1.08 -6.95 18.66
C ARG A 68 -1.95 -5.71 18.86
N GLN A 69 -1.36 -4.58 19.25
CA GLN A 69 -2.11 -3.34 19.46
C GLN A 69 -2.66 -2.77 18.16
N MET A 70 -1.90 -2.82 17.06
CA MET A 70 -2.36 -2.35 15.75
C MET A 70 -3.50 -3.22 15.21
N HIS A 71 -3.40 -4.54 15.35
CA HIS A 71 -4.46 -5.46 14.96
C HIS A 71 -5.75 -5.17 15.73
N LYS A 72 -5.65 -5.01 17.05
CA LYS A 72 -6.78 -4.61 17.90
C LYS A 72 -7.39 -3.29 17.44
N ALA A 73 -6.58 -2.26 17.18
CA ALA A 73 -7.06 -0.95 16.74
C ALA A 73 -7.81 -1.02 15.41
N ILE A 74 -7.34 -1.82 14.44
CA ILE A 74 -8.03 -2.04 13.16
C ILE A 74 -9.38 -2.73 13.39
N LEU A 75 -9.43 -3.78 14.21
CA LEU A 75 -10.69 -4.48 14.51
C LEU A 75 -11.69 -3.59 15.25
N ASP A 76 -11.22 -2.85 16.26
CA ASP A 76 -12.05 -1.91 17.01
C ASP A 76 -12.59 -0.82 16.08
N TYR A 77 -11.78 -0.32 15.14
CA TYR A 77 -12.21 0.62 14.11
C TYR A 77 -13.26 0.01 13.17
N MET A 78 -13.04 -1.19 12.63
CA MET A 78 -13.98 -1.89 11.74
C MET A 78 -15.35 -2.14 12.39
N ASN A 79 -15.37 -2.37 13.71
CA ASN A 79 -16.59 -2.59 14.49
C ASN A 79 -17.25 -1.28 14.96
N SER A 80 -16.67 -0.12 14.67
CA SER A 80 -17.21 1.18 15.05
C SER A 80 -18.11 1.77 13.96
N ASP A 81 -18.97 2.71 14.35
CA ASP A 81 -19.78 3.50 13.41
C ASP A 81 -18.96 4.38 12.47
N HIS A 82 -17.66 4.58 12.76
CA HIS A 82 -16.74 5.34 11.93
C HIS A 82 -16.25 4.57 10.70
N PHE A 83 -16.39 3.24 10.67
CA PHE A 83 -16.00 2.45 9.50
C PHE A 83 -16.99 2.63 8.35
N ARG A 84 -16.78 3.70 7.57
CA ARG A 84 -17.62 4.12 6.44
C ARG A 84 -16.75 4.40 5.21
N PRO A 85 -16.20 3.36 4.55
CA PRO A 85 -15.33 3.56 3.40
C PRO A 85 -16.02 4.36 2.30
N MET A 86 -15.35 5.40 1.81
CA MET A 86 -15.92 6.31 0.80
C MET A 86 -15.78 5.76 -0.62
N TYR A 87 -14.66 5.12 -0.92
CA TYR A 87 -14.33 4.64 -2.25
C TYR A 87 -14.91 3.25 -2.51
N THR A 88 -15.57 3.09 -3.66
CA THR A 88 -15.94 1.78 -4.20
C THR A 88 -14.88 1.34 -5.19
N ILE A 89 -14.33 0.15 -5.00
CA ILE A 89 -13.23 -0.40 -5.79
C ILE A 89 -13.68 -1.74 -6.39
N GLU A 90 -13.45 -1.90 -7.69
CA GLU A 90 -13.76 -3.14 -8.40
C GLU A 90 -12.88 -4.31 -7.92
N PRO A 91 -13.42 -5.53 -7.80
CA PRO A 91 -12.66 -6.71 -7.36
C PRO A 91 -11.37 -6.95 -8.16
N GLU A 92 -11.37 -6.65 -9.46
CA GLU A 92 -10.21 -6.76 -10.33
C GLU A 92 -9.05 -5.89 -9.85
N ARG A 93 -9.33 -4.67 -9.35
CA ARG A 93 -8.31 -3.78 -8.80
C ARG A 93 -7.73 -4.28 -7.49
N ILE A 94 -8.52 -4.98 -6.69
CA ILE A 94 -8.03 -5.68 -5.50
C ILE A 94 -7.14 -6.86 -5.92
N SER A 95 -7.55 -7.62 -6.93
CA SER A 95 -6.77 -8.76 -7.46
C SER A 95 -5.43 -8.31 -8.04
N ASP A 96 -5.41 -7.16 -8.71
CA ASP A 96 -4.20 -6.55 -9.27
C ASP A 96 -3.12 -6.31 -8.19
N LEU A 97 -3.50 -5.98 -6.95
CA LEU A 97 -2.54 -5.77 -5.85
C LEU A 97 -1.72 -7.01 -5.50
N PHE A 98 -2.19 -8.21 -5.83
CA PHE A 98 -1.46 -9.46 -5.59
C PHE A 98 -0.66 -9.93 -6.81
N LYS A 99 -0.99 -9.45 -8.00
CA LYS A 99 -0.49 -9.98 -9.28
C LYS A 99 0.47 -9.05 -9.99
N LYS A 100 0.26 -7.74 -9.89
CA LYS A 100 1.06 -6.76 -10.60
C LYS A 100 2.28 -6.39 -9.78
N VAL A 101 3.43 -6.38 -10.45
CA VAL A 101 4.66 -5.79 -9.93
C VAL A 101 4.86 -4.44 -10.61
N ALA A 102 5.37 -3.46 -9.87
CA ALA A 102 5.69 -2.14 -10.41
C ALA A 102 6.64 -2.28 -11.62
N GLY A 103 6.35 -1.58 -12.71
CA GLY A 103 7.27 -1.51 -13.86
C GLY A 103 8.57 -0.79 -13.53
N ASP A 104 9.60 -1.05 -14.34
CA ASP A 104 10.95 -0.49 -14.16
C ASP A 104 10.95 1.04 -14.10
N VAL A 105 11.72 1.59 -13.16
CA VAL A 105 11.96 3.03 -13.04
C VAL A 105 12.98 3.43 -14.10
N LYS A 106 12.60 4.32 -15.01
CA LYS A 106 13.55 4.94 -15.93
C LYS A 106 14.34 6.01 -15.17
N SER A 107 15.52 5.64 -14.68
CA SER A 107 16.43 6.51 -13.91
C SER A 107 17.14 7.57 -14.75
N TYR A 108 16.91 7.61 -16.07
CA TYR A 108 17.63 8.47 -17.01
C TYR A 108 16.72 9.56 -17.56
N THR A 109 17.27 10.76 -17.68
CA THR A 109 16.60 11.89 -18.33
C THR A 109 17.23 12.14 -19.70
N LYS A 110 16.56 12.89 -20.58
CA LYS A 110 17.10 13.24 -21.90
C LYS A 110 18.45 14.00 -21.84
N GLY A 111 18.82 14.53 -20.68
CA GLY A 111 20.09 15.23 -20.42
C GLY A 111 21.16 14.38 -19.72
N SER A 112 20.95 13.09 -19.52
CA SER A 112 21.97 12.21 -18.94
C SER A 112 23.16 12.04 -19.90
N PRO A 113 24.43 12.11 -19.42
CA PRO A 113 25.63 11.81 -20.22
C PRO A 113 25.50 10.49 -20.98
N ASP A 114 26.08 10.40 -22.18
CA ASP A 114 25.94 9.22 -23.06
C ASP A 114 26.39 7.92 -22.38
N GLU A 115 27.33 7.99 -21.42
CA GLU A 115 27.79 6.85 -20.62
C GLU A 115 26.69 6.20 -19.75
N LEU A 116 25.62 6.92 -19.45
CA LEU A 116 24.51 6.47 -18.60
C LEU A 116 23.30 5.98 -19.42
N LYS A 117 23.29 6.12 -20.75
CA LYS A 117 22.15 5.65 -21.56
C LYS A 117 22.21 4.13 -21.71
N PRO A 118 21.07 3.41 -21.63
CA PRO A 118 21.07 1.97 -21.86
C PRO A 118 21.60 1.67 -23.27
N LYS A 119 22.57 0.77 -23.37
CA LYS A 119 23.09 0.31 -24.68
C LYS A 119 21.99 -0.45 -25.39
N ILE A 120 21.52 0.11 -26.50
CA ILE A 120 20.61 -0.56 -27.42
C ILE A 120 21.47 -1.57 -28.18
N ASN A 121 21.29 -2.86 -27.89
CA ASN A 121 21.79 -3.94 -28.76
C ASN A 121 20.74 -4.25 -29.83
#